data_AF-A0A5E4Q9W0-F1
#
_entry.id   AF-A0A5E4Q9W0-F1
#
_cell.length_a   1.000
_cell.length_b   1.000
_cell.length_c   1.000
_cell.angle_alpha   90.00
_cell.angle_beta   90.00
_cell.angle_gamma   90.00
#
_symmetry.space_group_name_H-M   'P 1'
#
loop_
_entity.id
_entity.type
_entity.pdbx_description
1 polymer ?
#
loop_
_entity_poly.entity_id
_entity_poly.type
_entity_poly.pdbx_seq_one_letter_code
_entity_poly.pdbx_strand_id
1 'polypeptide(L)'
;MDVDAVLGRTASLPCDVTPEANEDRVYMVLWFRAGKSTGGKPIYSFDVRGRSFNKALQWSDPKVFGPRAYFATVARPASLTLDTVQLDDEGVYRCRVDFKNSPTRNFQIRLSVIGKVS
;
A
#
# COMPACT_ATOMS: atom_id res chain seq x y z
N MET A 1 12.86 -0.46 2.51
CA MET A 1 12.85 0.87 1.87
C MET A 1 12.30 1.85 2.87
N ASP A 2 12.85 3.07 2.92
CA ASP A 2 12.46 4.09 3.89
C ASP A 2 11.78 5.25 3.15
N VAL A 3 10.70 5.77 3.74
CA VAL A 3 9.89 6.89 3.23
C VAL A 3 9.73 7.88 4.37
N ASP A 4 10.11 9.13 4.12
CA ASP A 4 9.82 10.22 5.03
C ASP A 4 8.58 10.97 4.56
N ALA A 5 7.69 11.28 5.49
CA ALA A 5 6.50 12.06 5.23
C ALA A 5 6.36 13.19 6.25
N VAL A 6 5.91 14.36 5.79
CA VAL A 6 5.63 15.49 6.68
C VAL A 6 4.20 15.37 7.19
N LEU A 7 4.01 15.58 8.49
CA LEU A 7 2.68 15.59 9.12
C LEU A 7 1.69 16.46 8.35
N GLY A 8 0.51 15.93 8.06
CA GLY A 8 -0.57 16.58 7.31
C GLY A 8 -0.37 16.64 5.79
N ARG A 9 0.74 16.12 5.24
CA ARG A 9 0.97 16.01 3.80
C ARG A 9 0.64 14.62 3.28
N THR A 10 0.75 14.43 1.98
CA THR A 10 0.57 13.13 1.32
C THR A 10 1.89 12.35 1.33
N ALA A 11 1.81 11.05 1.61
CA ALA A 11 2.90 10.10 1.43
C ALA A 11 2.58 9.10 0.32
N SER A 12 3.62 8.61 -0.35
CA SER A 12 3.50 7.51 -1.32
C SER A 12 4.37 6.35 -0.87
N LEU A 13 3.74 5.24 -0.48
CA LEU A 13 4.43 4.00 -0.13
C LEU A 13 4.51 3.12 -1.39
N PRO A 14 5.69 2.96 -2.01
CA PRO A 14 5.82 2.25 -3.26
C PRO A 14 5.65 0.74 -3.06
N CYS A 15 5.08 0.12 -4.09
CA CYS A 15 4.92 -1.31 -4.23
C CYS A 15 4.92 -1.65 -5.71
N ASP A 16 6.00 -2.28 -6.18
CA ASP A 16 6.12 -2.65 -7.57
C ASP A 16 5.16 -3.80 -7.92
N VAL A 17 4.26 -3.51 -8.84
CA VAL A 17 3.26 -4.45 -9.35
C VAL A 17 3.56 -4.88 -10.78
N THR A 18 4.74 -4.53 -11.31
CA THR A 18 5.16 -4.94 -12.65
C THR A 18 5.35 -6.45 -12.68
N PRO A 19 4.63 -7.19 -13.55
CA PRO A 19 4.87 -8.62 -13.73
C PRO A 19 6.25 -8.87 -14.33
N GLU A 20 6.95 -9.91 -13.87
CA GLU A 20 8.25 -10.31 -14.44
C GLU A 20 8.08 -11.05 -15.78
N ALA A 21 6.99 -11.79 -15.93
CA ALA A 21 6.63 -12.47 -17.18
C ALA A 21 5.62 -11.64 -17.99
N ASN A 22 5.86 -11.51 -19.29
CA ASN A 22 5.06 -10.67 -20.21
C ASN A 22 3.56 -11.02 -20.25
N GLU A 23 3.19 -12.27 -19.95
CA GLU A 23 1.80 -12.74 -19.98
C GLU A 23 1.14 -12.81 -18.59
N ASP A 24 1.88 -12.46 -17.54
CA ASP A 24 1.34 -12.44 -16.20
C ASP A 24 0.75 -11.07 -15.86
N ARG A 25 -0.12 -11.06 -14.85
CA ARG A 25 -0.81 -9.86 -14.40
C ARG A 25 -1.02 -9.90 -12.91
N VAL A 26 -1.11 -8.70 -12.34
CA VAL A 26 -1.48 -8.49 -10.95
C VAL A 26 -2.90 -8.98 -10.73
N TYR A 27 -3.12 -9.73 -9.66
CA TYR A 27 -4.43 -10.17 -9.19
C TYR A 27 -4.90 -9.40 -7.97
N MET A 28 -4.00 -9.19 -7.01
CA MET A 28 -4.36 -8.54 -5.77
C MET A 28 -3.14 -7.87 -5.15
N VAL A 29 -3.36 -6.69 -4.58
CA VAL A 29 -2.39 -6.02 -3.73
C VAL A 29 -2.98 -5.94 -2.33
N LEU A 30 -2.24 -6.42 -1.34
CA LEU A 30 -2.62 -6.35 0.07
C LEU A 30 -1.56 -5.57 0.84
N TRP A 31 -2.00 -4.68 1.71
CA TRP A 31 -1.12 -3.98 2.62
C TRP A 31 -1.35 -4.44 4.05
N PHE A 32 -0.26 -4.60 4.77
CA PHE A 32 -0.24 -4.97 6.17
C PHE A 32 0.58 -3.95 6.94
N ARG A 33 0.18 -3.66 8.18
CA ARG A 33 1.03 -2.94 9.13
C ARG A 33 1.63 -3.93 10.11
N ALA A 34 2.94 -3.80 10.34
CA ALA A 34 3.64 -4.58 11.34
C ALA A 34 3.12 -4.24 12.74
N GLY A 35 3.00 -5.24 13.59
CA GLY A 35 2.48 -5.11 14.95
C GLY A 35 1.31 -6.05 15.23
N LYS A 36 1.06 -6.32 16.52
CA LYS A 36 0.01 -7.24 16.95
C LYS A 36 -1.41 -6.69 16.78
N SER A 37 -1.56 -5.36 16.67
CA SER A 37 -2.86 -4.68 16.62
C SER A 37 -3.73 -5.06 15.42
N THR A 38 -3.11 -5.47 14.30
CA THR A 38 -3.84 -5.91 13.10
C THR A 38 -4.12 -7.41 13.10
N GLY A 39 -3.57 -8.18 14.04
CA GLY A 39 -3.69 -9.64 14.08
C GLY A 39 -3.19 -10.33 12.79
N GLY A 40 -2.28 -9.69 12.05
CA GLY A 40 -1.81 -10.17 10.75
C GLY A 40 -2.81 -10.01 9.60
N LYS A 41 -3.95 -9.34 9.83
CA LYS A 41 -4.94 -9.05 8.79
C LYS A 41 -4.48 -7.90 7.89
N PRO A 42 -4.87 -7.87 6.61
CA PRO A 42 -4.60 -6.73 5.75
C PRO A 42 -5.35 -5.49 6.26
N ILE A 43 -4.75 -4.33 6.07
CA ILE A 43 -5.31 -3.01 6.41
C ILE A 43 -5.76 -2.22 5.18
N TYR A 44 -5.40 -2.71 3.98
CA TYR A 44 -5.90 -2.20 2.71
C TYR A 44 -5.81 -3.31 1.65
N SER A 45 -6.75 -3.33 0.71
CA SER A 45 -6.76 -4.25 -0.42
C SER A 45 -7.14 -3.56 -1.73
N PHE A 46 -6.52 -4.04 -2.81
CA PHE A 46 -6.82 -3.67 -4.19
C PHE A 46 -6.95 -4.96 -5.01
N ASP A 47 -8.19 -5.35 -5.33
CA ASP A 47 -8.52 -6.61 -6.00
C ASP A 47 -8.94 -6.38 -7.45
N VAL A 48 -8.13 -6.89 -8.38
CA VAL A 48 -8.31 -6.77 -9.82
C VAL A 48 -8.58 -8.11 -10.51
N ARG A 49 -8.93 -9.15 -9.75
CA ARG A 49 -9.28 -10.45 -10.34
C ARG A 49 -10.50 -10.33 -11.27
N GLY A 50 -10.31 -10.75 -12.52
CA GLY A 50 -11.36 -10.70 -13.54
C GLY A 50 -11.75 -9.29 -14.00
N ARG A 51 -10.95 -8.27 -13.71
CA ARG A 51 -11.28 -6.87 -14.03
C ARG A 51 -10.05 -6.04 -14.39
N SER A 52 -10.29 -4.90 -15.02
CA SER A 52 -9.27 -3.87 -15.26
C SER A 52 -8.99 -3.06 -13.99
N PHE A 53 -7.84 -2.40 -13.93
CA PHE A 53 -7.41 -1.63 -12.74
C PHE A 53 -8.39 -0.52 -12.34
N ASN A 54 -9.02 0.14 -13.32
CA ASN A 54 -10.04 1.16 -13.07
C ASN A 54 -11.35 0.62 -12.48
N LYS A 55 -11.55 -0.70 -12.47
CA LYS A 55 -12.71 -1.37 -11.87
C LYS A 55 -12.34 -2.14 -10.60
N ALA A 56 -11.12 -1.97 -10.09
CA ALA A 56 -10.65 -2.66 -8.90
C ALA A 56 -11.62 -2.46 -7.72
N LEU A 57 -11.88 -3.55 -6.98
CA LEU A 57 -12.52 -3.42 -5.67
C LEU A 57 -11.45 -3.05 -4.66
N GLN A 58 -11.69 -1.97 -3.94
CA GLN A 58 -10.76 -1.44 -2.96
C GLN A 58 -11.42 -1.44 -1.59
N TRP A 59 -10.64 -1.76 -0.57
CA TRP A 59 -11.07 -1.64 0.82
C TRP A 59 -9.92 -1.08 1.64
N SER A 60 -10.25 -0.22 2.59
CA SER A 60 -9.33 0.42 3.52
C SER A 60 -9.88 0.25 4.93
N ASP A 61 -9.04 -0.18 5.86
CA ASP A 61 -9.45 -0.37 7.25
C ASP A 61 -9.84 0.99 7.86
N PRO A 62 -11.09 1.17 8.34
CA PRO A 62 -11.57 2.43 8.88
C PRO A 62 -10.82 2.90 10.13
N LYS A 63 -10.16 1.99 10.86
CA LYS A 63 -9.41 2.31 12.09
C LYS A 63 -7.93 2.62 11.83
N VAL A 64 -7.44 2.34 10.63
CA VAL A 64 -6.02 2.57 10.28
C VAL A 64 -5.91 3.75 9.33
N PHE A 65 -6.37 3.59 8.09
CA PHE A 65 -6.29 4.65 7.09
C PHE A 65 -7.64 5.33 6.84
N GLY A 66 -8.74 4.59 7.00
CA GLY A 66 -10.06 5.06 6.60
C GLY A 66 -10.06 5.55 5.15
N PRO A 67 -10.69 6.68 4.84
CA PRO A 67 -10.80 7.18 3.47
C PRO A 67 -9.49 7.78 2.92
N ARG A 68 -8.43 7.89 3.73
CA ARG A 68 -7.21 8.61 3.37
C ARG A 68 -6.28 7.84 2.42
N ALA A 69 -6.52 6.55 2.23
CA ALA A 69 -5.65 5.69 1.43
C ALA A 69 -6.29 5.28 0.10
N TYR A 70 -5.51 5.34 -0.98
CA TYR A 70 -5.88 4.82 -2.29
C TYR A 70 -4.66 4.29 -3.04
N PHE A 71 -4.86 3.31 -3.92
CA PHE A 71 -3.77 2.70 -4.68
C PHE A 71 -3.60 3.36 -6.04
N ALA A 72 -2.46 4.03 -6.23
CA ALA A 72 -2.09 4.72 -7.45
C ALA A 72 -1.33 3.77 -8.40
N THR A 73 -2.04 3.23 -9.38
CA THR A 73 -1.47 2.28 -10.35
C THR A 73 -0.72 2.92 -11.51
N VAL A 74 -0.94 4.21 -11.77
CA VAL A 74 -0.25 4.98 -12.82
C VAL A 74 1.13 5.48 -12.37
N ALA A 75 1.38 5.53 -11.06
CA ALA A 75 2.69 5.87 -10.52
C ALA A 75 3.72 4.79 -10.92
N ARG A 76 4.99 5.18 -11.06
CA ARG A 76 6.10 4.26 -11.32
C ARG A 76 7.18 4.39 -10.24
N PRO A 77 7.34 3.40 -9.34
CA PRO A 77 6.48 2.21 -9.20
C PRO A 77 5.06 2.59 -8.72
N ALA A 78 4.11 1.66 -8.84
CA ALA A 78 2.78 1.85 -8.24
C ALA A 78 2.93 2.05 -6.71
N SER A 79 1.98 2.75 -6.10
CA SER A 79 2.09 3.09 -4.67
C SER A 79 0.75 3.09 -3.97
N LEU A 80 0.76 2.78 -2.67
CA LEU A 80 -0.33 3.21 -1.79
C LEU A 80 -0.09 4.67 -1.43
N THR A 81 -0.99 5.53 -1.87
CA THR A 81 -0.99 6.94 -1.49
C THR A 81 -1.79 7.10 -0.21
N LEU A 82 -1.24 7.85 0.74
CA LEU A 82 -1.86 8.17 2.02
C LEU A 82 -1.92 9.69 2.18
N ASP A 83 -3.13 10.24 2.13
CA ASP A 83 -3.37 11.66 2.32
C ASP A 83 -3.45 12.04 3.80
N THR A 84 -3.12 13.30 4.10
CA THR A 84 -3.19 13.87 5.46
C THR A 84 -2.53 12.93 6.49
N VAL A 85 -1.26 12.61 6.27
CA VAL A 85 -0.46 11.73 7.14
C VAL A 85 -0.53 12.21 8.58
N GLN A 86 -0.68 11.27 9.51
CA GLN A 86 -0.77 11.47 10.95
C GLN A 86 0.47 10.87 11.64
N LEU A 87 0.79 11.31 12.87
CA LEU A 87 1.93 10.75 13.62
C LEU A 87 1.76 9.23 13.84
N ASP A 88 0.53 8.79 14.10
CA ASP A 88 0.17 7.38 14.27
C ASP A 88 0.26 6.56 12.98
N ASP A 89 0.52 7.18 11.81
CA ASP A 89 0.83 6.45 10.58
C ASP A 89 2.31 6.01 10.53
N GLU A 90 3.17 6.48 11.44
CA GLU A 90 4.55 6.00 11.51
C GLU A 90 4.60 4.49 11.76
N GLY A 91 5.48 3.79 11.03
CA GLY A 91 5.69 2.37 11.25
C GLY A 91 6.19 1.61 10.04
N VAL A 92 6.18 0.28 10.16
CA VAL A 92 6.61 -0.63 9.11
C VAL A 92 5.38 -1.24 8.44
N TYR A 93 5.36 -1.17 7.13
CA TYR A 93 4.32 -1.68 6.26
C TYR A 93 4.88 -2.77 5.36
N ARG A 94 4.04 -3.74 5.02
CA ARG A 94 4.34 -4.75 4.02
C ARG A 94 3.31 -4.70 2.92
N CYS A 95 3.76 -4.44 1.70
CA CYS A 95 2.97 -4.70 0.51
C CYS A 95 3.16 -6.15 0.08
N ARG A 96 2.07 -6.86 -0.20
CA ARG A 96 2.04 -8.19 -0.83
C ARG A 96 1.36 -8.06 -2.18
N VAL A 97 2.04 -8.48 -3.23
CA VAL A 97 1.51 -8.51 -4.59
C VAL A 97 1.33 -9.96 -5.00
N ASP A 98 0.09 -10.34 -5.24
CA ASP A 98 -0.25 -11.63 -5.81
C ASP A 98 -0.43 -11.46 -7.32
N PHE A 99 0.30 -12.26 -8.07
CA PHE A 99 0.18 -12.36 -9.52
C PHE A 99 -0.68 -13.57 -9.90
N LYS A 100 -1.15 -13.63 -11.14
CA LYS A 100 -1.97 -14.74 -11.61
C LYS A 100 -1.16 -16.04 -11.68
N ASN A 101 0.04 -15.97 -12.24
CA ASN A 101 0.87 -17.14 -12.55
C ASN A 101 2.20 -17.15 -11.80
N SER A 102 2.77 -15.98 -11.51
CA SER A 102 4.08 -15.85 -10.86
C SER A 102 3.98 -15.91 -9.33
N PRO A 103 5.09 -16.21 -8.64
CA PRO A 103 5.13 -16.17 -7.18
C PRO A 103 4.72 -14.81 -6.60
N THR A 104 4.12 -14.84 -5.42
CA THR A 104 3.82 -13.64 -4.63
C THR A 104 5.11 -12.87 -4.30
N ARG A 105 5.08 -11.54 -4.48
CA ARG A 105 6.17 -10.64 -4.06
C ARG A 105 5.78 -9.87 -2.80
N ASN A 106 6.75 -9.60 -1.94
CA ASN A 106 6.56 -8.82 -0.72
C ASN A 106 7.58 -7.68 -0.65
N PHE A 107 7.13 -6.48 -0.31
CA PHE A 107 7.98 -5.32 -0.10
C PHE A 107 7.76 -4.77 1.30
N GLN A 108 8.85 -4.49 2.01
CA GLN A 108 8.79 -3.83 3.31
C GLN A 108 9.15 -2.35 3.18
N ILE A 109 8.26 -1.49 3.67
CA ILE A 109 8.39 -0.04 3.66
C ILE A 109 8.37 0.43 5.11
N ARG A 110 9.33 1.25 5.51
CA ARG A 110 9.30 2.00 6.76
C ARG A 110 8.85 3.42 6.44
N LEU A 111 7.76 3.85 7.07
CA LEU A 111 7.27 5.23 7.00
C LEU A 111 7.69 5.94 8.28
N SER A 112 8.46 7.02 8.15
CA SER A 112 8.82 7.94 9.24
C SER A 112 8.04 9.24 9.08
N VAL A 113 7.45 9.74 10.16
CA VAL A 113 6.60 10.94 10.12
C VAL A 113 7.28 12.11 10.81
N ILE A 114 7.62 13.12 10.03
CA ILE A 114 8.29 14.33 10.49
C ILE A 114 7.22 15.37 10.86
N GLY A 115 6.98 15.53 12.16
CA GLY A 115 6.29 16.69 12.71
C GLY A 115 7.25 17.88 12.78
N LYS A 116 6.89 19.05 12.23
CA LYS A 116 7.65 20.26 12.53
C LYS A 116 7.56 20.51 14.04
N VAL A 117 8.68 20.42 14.74
CA VAL A 117 8.81 21.00 16.08
C VAL A 117 8.76 22.51 15.87
N SER A 118 7.63 23.13 16.21
CA SER A 118 7.52 24.58 16.36
C SER A 118 7.94 24.98 17.77
#